data_AF-A0A9Q0CQ70-F1
#
_entry.id   AF-A0A9Q0CQ70-F1
#
_cell.length_a   1.000
_cell.length_b   1.000
_cell.length_c   1.000
_cell.angle_alpha   90.00
_cell.angle_beta   90.00
_cell.angle_gamma   90.00
#
_symmetry.space_group_name_H-M   'P 1'
#
loop_
_entity.id
_entity.type
_entity.pdbx_description
1 polymer ?
#
loop_
_entity_poly.entity_id
_entity_poly.type
_entity_poly.pdbx_seq_one_letter_code
_entity_poly.pdbx_strand_id
1 'polypeptide(L)'
;MNLAIPSVLLLIFCLFQNVTSRPSAVNIGSIFAFNSTIGKAAKMAISAAVEDVNSDPNILNGIKLVVTLRNSNCNGFLGIIEEH
;
A
#
# COMPACT_ATOMS: atom_id res chain seq x y z
N MET A 1 -15.60 48.22 -14.48
CA MET A 1 -16.39 47.17 -15.17
C MET A 1 -15.34 46.30 -15.87
N ASN A 2 -14.94 45.08 -15.50
CA ASN A 2 -15.67 43.94 -14.96
C ASN A 2 -14.61 42.91 -14.43
N LEU A 3 -14.24 42.95 -13.14
CA LEU A 3 -13.25 42.02 -12.55
C LEU A 3 -13.88 40.66 -12.13
N ALA A 4 -15.21 40.54 -12.26
CA ALA A 4 -15.97 39.36 -11.84
C ALA A 4 -15.71 38.12 -12.72
N ILE A 5 -15.32 38.29 -13.99
CA ILE A 5 -15.12 37.19 -14.94
C ILE A 5 -13.90 36.32 -14.58
N PRO A 6 -12.70 36.89 -14.31
CA PRO A 6 -11.54 36.07 -13.91
C PRO A 6 -11.69 35.42 -12.52
N SER A 7 -12.40 36.07 -11.58
CA SER A 7 -12.61 35.49 -10.25
C SER A 7 -13.63 34.34 -10.25
N VAL A 8 -14.68 34.41 -11.06
CA VAL A 8 -15.62 33.30 -11.25
C VAL A 8 -14.95 32.12 -11.94
N LEU A 9 -14.08 32.36 -12.93
CA LEU A 9 -13.31 31.30 -13.59
C LEU A 9 -12.36 30.57 -12.63
N LEU A 10 -11.70 31.30 -11.71
CA LEU A 10 -10.83 30.73 -10.68
C LEU A 10 -11.61 29.84 -9.70
N LEU A 11 -12.81 30.27 -9.28
CA LEU A 11 -13.67 29.48 -8.40
C LEU A 11 -14.14 28.18 -9.07
N ILE A 12 -14.49 28.24 -10.35
CA ILE A 12 -14.88 27.09 -11.15
C ILE A 12 -13.71 26.09 -11.26
N PHE A 13 -12.48 26.57 -11.45
CA PHE A 13 -11.29 25.72 -11.51
C PHE A 13 -11.03 24.95 -10.21
N CYS A 14 -11.25 25.56 -9.04
CA CYS A 14 -11.12 24.89 -7.74
C CYS A 14 -12.18 23.79 -7.55
N LEU A 15 -13.41 24.00 -8.03
CA LEU A 15 -14.50 23.02 -7.89
C LEU A 15 -14.29 21.77 -8.76
N PHE A 16 -13.49 21.88 -9.83
CA PHE A 16 -13.15 20.75 -10.70
C PHE A 16 -11.88 19.99 -10.28
N GLN A 17 -11.17 20.44 -9.24
CA GLN A 17 -10.06 19.69 -8.67
C GLN A 17 -10.63 18.50 -7.88
N ASN A 18 -10.69 17.33 -8.52
CA ASN A 18 -10.88 16.06 -7.82
C ASN A 18 -9.65 15.82 -6.95
N VAL A 19 -9.68 16.32 -5.71
CA VAL A 19 -8.63 16.08 -4.71
C VAL A 19 -8.79 14.64 -4.23
N THR A 20 -8.30 13.69 -5.02
CA THR A 20 -8.19 12.29 -4.57
C THR A 20 -7.08 12.24 -3.52
N SER A 21 -7.47 12.22 -2.25
CA SER A 21 -6.53 12.04 -1.15
C SER A 21 -5.92 10.64 -1.26
N ARG A 22 -4.60 10.60 -1.34
CA ARG A 22 -3.87 9.36 -1.53
C ARG A 22 -3.63 8.70 -0.18
N PRO A 23 -3.81 7.38 -0.03
CA PRO A 23 -3.60 6.74 1.26
C PRO A 23 -2.14 6.87 1.69
N SER A 24 -1.91 7.10 2.98
CA SER A 24 -0.55 7.20 3.54
C SER A 24 0.19 5.86 3.54
N ALA A 25 -0.54 4.75 3.50
CA ALA A 25 0.02 3.41 3.49
C ALA A 25 -0.90 2.42 2.75
N VAL A 26 -0.31 1.38 2.16
CA VAL A 26 -0.99 0.17 1.67
C VAL A 26 -0.62 -0.99 2.59
N ASN A 27 -1.62 -1.67 3.15
CA ASN A 27 -1.44 -2.81 4.04
C ASN A 27 -1.79 -4.10 3.31
N ILE A 28 -0.88 -5.07 3.30
CA ILE A 28 -1.04 -6.37 2.66
C ILE A 28 -0.84 -7.47 3.70
N GLY A 29 -1.77 -8.42 3.77
CA GLY A 29 -1.62 -9.65 4.55
C GLY A 29 -0.91 -10.74 3.76
N SER A 30 -0.11 -11.56 4.44
CA SER A 30 0.56 -12.71 3.83
C SER A 30 0.63 -13.87 4.82
N ILE A 31 0.18 -15.06 4.40
CA ILE A 31 0.14 -16.27 5.21
C ILE A 31 0.89 -17.37 4.48
N PHE A 32 2.00 -17.85 5.06
CA PHE A 32 2.76 -18.98 4.53
C PHE A 32 3.60 -19.64 5.63
N ALA A 33 4.14 -20.82 5.36
CA ALA A 33 4.88 -21.63 6.33
C ALA A 33 6.32 -21.11 6.52
N PHE A 34 6.48 -19.89 7.06
CA PHE A 34 7.80 -19.25 7.19
C PHE A 34 8.74 -19.87 8.23
N ASN A 35 8.27 -20.87 8.99
CA ASN A 35 9.14 -21.64 9.89
C ASN A 35 9.87 -22.81 9.17
N SER A 36 9.50 -23.12 7.93
CA SER A 36 10.22 -24.09 7.09
C SER A 36 11.51 -23.48 6.51
N THR A 37 12.43 -24.32 6.01
CA THR A 37 13.66 -23.84 5.34
C THR A 37 13.36 -22.90 4.18
N ILE A 38 12.42 -23.28 3.30
CA ILE A 38 12.00 -22.47 2.14
C ILE A 38 11.26 -21.21 2.62
N GLY A 39 10.40 -21.36 3.62
CA GLY A 39 9.64 -20.24 4.17
C GLY A 39 10.51 -19.17 4.85
N LYS A 40 11.62 -19.55 5.47
CA LYS A 40 12.60 -18.58 6.02
C LYS A 40 13.22 -17.74 4.90
N ALA A 41 13.60 -18.38 3.79
CA ALA A 41 14.11 -17.67 2.62
C ALA A 41 13.04 -16.73 2.02
N ALA A 42 11.80 -17.20 1.89
CA ALA A 42 10.69 -16.38 1.41
C ALA A 42 10.42 -15.16 2.32
N LYS A 43 10.46 -15.34 3.64
CA LYS A 43 10.33 -14.23 4.61
C LYS A 43 11.39 -13.16 4.39
N MET A 44 12.66 -13.56 4.22
CA MET A 44 13.75 -12.63 3.95
C MET A 44 13.57 -11.90 2.62
N ALA A 45 13.18 -12.63 1.56
CA ALA A 45 12.94 -12.05 0.25
C ALA A 45 11.82 -11.00 0.28
N ILE A 46 10.72 -11.29 0.98
CA ILE A 46 9.61 -10.34 1.15
C ILE A 46 10.08 -9.11 1.92
N SER A 47 10.83 -9.27 3.02
CA SER A 47 11.36 -8.13 3.78
C SER A 47 12.27 -7.25 2.92
N ALA A 48 13.16 -7.84 2.12
CA ALA A 48 14.02 -7.10 1.21
C ALA A 48 13.22 -6.35 0.13
N ALA A 49 12.19 -6.98 -0.45
CA ALA A 49 11.32 -6.32 -1.42
C ALA A 49 10.52 -5.16 -0.82
N VAL A 50 10.07 -5.28 0.43
CA VAL A 50 9.39 -4.18 1.15
C VAL A 50 10.33 -3.01 1.40
N GLU A 51 11.60 -3.28 1.73
CA GLU A 51 12.62 -2.25 1.88
C GLU A 51 12.91 -1.55 0.56
N ASP A 52 13.12 -2.31 -0.51
CA ASP A 52 13.39 -1.80 -1.86
C ASP A 52 12.25 -0.88 -2.34
N VAL A 53 11.00 -1.33 -2.27
CA VAL A 53 9.80 -0.56 -2.64
C VAL A 53 9.66 0.73 -1.82
N ASN A 54 9.90 0.67 -0.51
CA ASN A 54 9.78 1.84 0.35
C ASN A 54 10.97 2.81 0.22
N SER A 55 12.08 2.38 -0.37
CA SER A 55 13.27 3.22 -0.58
C SER A 55 13.16 4.09 -1.83
N ASP A 56 12.39 3.66 -2.85
CA ASP A 56 12.19 4.40 -4.08
C ASP A 56 10.87 5.19 -4.05
N PRO A 57 10.90 6.54 -3.98
CA PRO A 57 9.70 7.37 -3.97
C PRO A 57 8.92 7.35 -5.30
N ASN A 58 9.51 6.83 -6.38
CA ASN A 58 8.80 6.63 -7.65
C ASN A 58 7.93 5.37 -7.60
N ILE A 59 8.26 4.41 -6.74
CA ILE A 59 7.46 3.22 -6.52
C ILE A 59 6.33 3.57 -5.56
N LEU A 60 5.10 3.21 -5.94
CA LEU A 60 3.89 3.61 -5.24
C LEU A 60 3.88 5.13 -4.94
N ASN A 61 4.44 5.98 -5.80
CA ASN A 61 4.63 7.44 -5.66
C ASN A 61 4.86 7.94 -4.20
N GLY A 62 5.59 7.20 -3.36
CA GLY A 62 5.81 7.53 -1.95
C GLY A 62 4.73 7.08 -0.95
N ILE A 63 3.84 6.15 -1.31
CA ILE A 63 2.99 5.44 -0.34
C ILE A 63 3.83 4.38 0.35
N LYS A 64 3.73 4.31 1.67
CA LYS A 64 4.37 3.26 2.46
C LYS A 64 3.71 1.91 2.21
N LEU A 65 4.47 0.93 1.74
CA LEU A 65 4.07 -0.47 1.72
C LEU A 65 4.29 -1.11 3.09
N VAL A 66 3.25 -1.74 3.63
CA VAL A 66 3.27 -2.51 4.88
C VAL A 66 2.80 -3.93 4.59
N VAL A 67 3.60 -4.92 4.99
CA VAL A 67 3.27 -6.35 4.85
C VAL A 67 3.20 -7.00 6.23
N THR A 68 2.05 -7.58 6.55
CA THR A 68 1.83 -8.36 7.78
C THR A 68 1.98 -9.84 7.46
N LEU A 69 2.98 -10.47 8.08
CA LEU A 69 3.32 -11.87 7.86
C LEU A 69 2.75 -12.76 8.98
N ARG A 70 1.99 -13.79 8.63
CA ARG A 70 1.52 -14.82 9.58
C ARG A 70 1.97 -16.22 9.16
N ASN A 71 2.41 -17.00 10.16
CA ASN A 71 2.91 -18.35 9.93
C ASN A 71 1.72 -19.29 9.77
N SER A 72 1.62 -19.97 8.62
CA SER A 72 0.62 -21.04 8.47
C SER A 72 0.97 -22.28 9.28
N ASN A 73 2.23 -22.44 9.72
CA ASN A 73 2.76 -23.62 10.40
C ASN A 73 2.55 -24.93 9.61
N CYS A 74 2.42 -24.84 8.28
CA CYS A 74 2.02 -25.94 7.38
C CYS A 74 0.59 -26.45 7.60
N ASN A 75 -0.24 -25.69 8.33
CA ASN A 75 -1.63 -26.01 8.56
C ASN A 75 -2.41 -25.53 7.33
N GLY A 76 -2.87 -26.45 6.47
CA GLY A 76 -3.64 -26.10 5.26
C GLY A 76 -4.92 -25.31 5.56
N PHE A 77 -5.43 -25.42 6.79
CA PHE A 77 -6.61 -24.71 7.26
C PHE A 77 -6.35 -23.24 7.59
N LEU A 78 -5.15 -22.87 8.11
CA LEU A 78 -4.88 -21.48 8.53
C LEU A 78 -4.96 -20.48 7.36
N GLY A 79 -4.72 -20.93 6.13
CA GLY A 79 -4.89 -20.08 4.94
C GLY A 79 -6.36 -19.78 4.59
N ILE A 80 -7.32 -20.46 5.21
CA ILE A 80 -8.76 -20.38 4.91
C ILE A 80 -9.53 -19.61 6.00
N ILE A 81 -9.09 -19.69 7.26
CA ILE A 81 -9.80 -19.12 8.43
C ILE A 81 -9.35 -17.72 8.85
N GLU A 82 -8.25 -17.22 8.30
CA GLU A 82 -7.65 -15.98 8.80
C GLU A 82 -8.23 -14.72 8.11
N GLU A 83 -9.54 -14.51 8.29
CA GLU A 83 -10.26 -13.25 8.04
C GLU A 83 -11.00 -12.79 9.30
N HIS A 84 -10.28 -12.64 10.42
CA HIS A 84 -10.81 -11.92 11.59
C HIS A 84 -9.72 -11.13 12.31
#